data_AF-A0A960PNH0-F1
#
_entry.id   AF-A0A960PNH0-F1
#
_cell.length_a   1.000
_cell.length_b   1.000
_cell.length_c   1.000
_cell.angle_alpha   90.00
_cell.angle_beta   90.00
_cell.angle_gamma   90.00
#
_symmetry.space_group_name_H-M   'P 1'
#
loop_
_entity.id
_entity.type
_entity.pdbx_description
1 polymer ?
#
loop_
_entity_poly.entity_id
_entity_poly.type
_entity_poly.pdbx_seq_one_letter_code
_entity_poly.pdbx_strand_id
1 'polypeptide(L)'
;MAMVVAVVTVSRIFGVLYSYTFRWMAVVVALVVFSIGWGIALLVPAPKPEIAKRLGMAGLCVMVLFSLMVSVKISRQEIPYEYTGKMMATIAPEVRSNIDPKKRYLVVWDDPAYLGGIGFGLILDLQRHGITAGAKPWFRAAVEPHRIMCPGEFDANLMVVTGQERINTWRERDDAEEIAYTDPRTHIDEWEEAFSRLHEIENQKAAKLGRPALSRLDVESRIFGLLLTGTETQEVVDLATFLISDGVPTAVFLQDPPPPLELSRDDARNQPCFE
;
A
#
# COMPACT_ATOMS: atom_id res chain seq x y z
N MET A 1 -4.39 -37.12 -4.65
CA MET A 1 -3.29 -36.33 -5.25
C MET A 1 -3.49 -34.82 -5.09
N ALA A 2 -4.60 -34.23 -5.53
CA ALA A 2 -4.83 -32.77 -5.47
C ALA A 2 -4.66 -32.16 -4.05
N MET A 3 -5.15 -32.84 -3.01
CA MET A 3 -5.01 -32.38 -1.62
C MET A 3 -3.55 -32.39 -1.14
N VAL A 4 -2.76 -33.38 -1.55
CA VAL A 4 -1.32 -33.46 -1.24
C VAL A 4 -0.56 -32.35 -1.96
N VAL A 5 -0.90 -32.09 -3.22
CA VAL A 5 -0.32 -30.97 -4.00
C VAL A 5 -0.69 -29.62 -3.37
N ALA A 6 -1.95 -29.42 -2.96
CA ALA A 6 -2.38 -28.19 -2.29
C ALA A 6 -1.64 -27.96 -0.96
N VAL A 7 -1.50 -29.00 -0.12
CA VAL A 7 -0.75 -28.95 1.13
C VAL A 7 0.73 -28.63 0.87
N VAL A 8 1.35 -29.29 -0.11
CA VAL A 8 2.75 -29.05 -0.48
C VAL A 8 2.95 -27.62 -1.01
N THR A 9 2.04 -27.13 -1.86
CA THR A 9 2.10 -25.76 -2.39
C THR A 9 1.93 -24.71 -1.29
N VAL A 10 0.97 -24.89 -0.37
CA VAL A 10 0.76 -23.98 0.76
C VAL A 10 1.94 -24.03 1.74
N SER A 11 2.49 -25.22 2.02
CA SER A 11 3.67 -25.38 2.90
C SER A 11 4.95 -24.75 2.34
N ARG A 12 4.98 -24.40 1.06
CA ARG A 12 6.10 -23.72 0.40
C ARG A 12 5.97 -22.20 0.40
N ILE A 13 4.89 -21.65 0.97
CA ILE A 13 4.78 -20.22 1.20
C ILE A 13 5.65 -19.89 2.42
N PHE A 14 6.88 -19.45 2.18
CA PHE A 14 7.81 -18.98 3.20
C PHE A 14 7.75 -17.45 3.33
N GLY A 15 7.84 -16.93 4.56
CA GLY A 15 7.90 -15.49 4.85
C GLY A 15 6.75 -14.96 5.72
N VAL A 16 6.81 -13.67 6.10
CA VAL A 16 5.71 -12.98 6.78
C VAL A 16 4.53 -12.95 5.80
N LEU A 17 3.43 -13.60 6.17
CA LEU A 17 2.23 -13.68 5.35
C LEU A 17 1.60 -12.28 5.23
N TYR A 18 1.90 -11.59 4.12
CA TYR A 18 1.14 -10.40 3.76
C TYR A 18 -0.34 -10.76 3.64
N SER A 19 -1.20 -9.89 4.16
CA SER A 19 -2.65 -10.11 4.27
C SER A 19 -3.30 -10.41 2.92
N TYR A 20 -2.73 -9.93 1.80
CA TYR A 20 -3.24 -10.24 0.46
C TYR A 20 -3.05 -11.72 0.06
N THR A 21 -1.98 -12.38 0.50
CA THR A 21 -1.73 -13.81 0.24
C THR A 21 -2.70 -14.68 1.03
N PHE A 22 -3.06 -14.27 2.25
CA PHE A 22 -4.05 -14.97 3.07
C PHE A 22 -5.47 -14.90 2.48
N ARG A 23 -5.84 -13.80 1.80
CA ARG A 23 -7.14 -13.66 1.14
C ARG A 23 -7.38 -14.75 0.09
N TRP A 24 -6.34 -15.16 -0.64
CA TRP A 24 -6.43 -16.24 -1.62
C TRP A 24 -6.52 -17.63 -0.98
N MET A 25 -5.94 -17.83 0.20
CA MET A 25 -6.09 -19.11 0.92
C MET A 25 -7.54 -19.39 1.31
N ALA A 26 -8.31 -18.37 1.68
CA ALA A 26 -9.72 -18.55 2.02
C ALA A 26 -10.52 -19.15 0.84
N VAL A 27 -10.24 -18.72 -0.39
CA VAL A 27 -10.86 -19.26 -1.61
C VAL A 27 -10.48 -20.72 -1.82
N VAL A 28 -9.20 -21.06 -1.65
CA VAL A 28 -8.70 -22.44 -1.79
C VAL A 28 -9.33 -23.35 -0.74
N VAL A 29 -9.40 -22.92 0.52
CA VAL A 29 -10.06 -23.67 1.61
C VAL A 29 -11.54 -23.87 1.31
N ALA A 30 -12.25 -22.84 0.83
CA ALA A 30 -13.65 -22.95 0.46
C ALA A 30 -13.87 -24.00 -0.65
N LEU A 31 -13.01 -24.02 -1.68
CA LEU A 31 -13.06 -25.02 -2.75
C LEU A 31 -12.79 -26.43 -2.26
N VAL A 32 -11.87 -26.61 -1.31
CA VAL A 32 -11.58 -27.92 -0.69
C VAL A 32 -12.79 -28.41 0.12
N VAL A 33 -13.38 -27.55 0.96
CA VAL A 33 -14.58 -27.89 1.74
C VAL A 33 -15.75 -28.25 0.82
N PHE A 34 -15.96 -27.47 -0.24
CA PHE A 34 -16.97 -27.77 -1.25
C PHE A 34 -16.73 -29.12 -1.93
N SER A 35 -15.49 -29.40 -2.32
CA SER A 35 -15.13 -30.66 -2.97
C SER A 35 -15.35 -31.88 -2.06
N ILE A 36 -15.02 -31.76 -0.77
CA ILE A 36 -15.28 -32.81 0.23
C ILE A 36 -16.79 -33.00 0.40
N GLY A 37 -17.55 -31.91 0.56
CA GLY A 37 -19.01 -31.97 0.68
C GLY A 37 -19.67 -32.62 -0.53
N TRP A 38 -19.21 -32.28 -1.73
CA TRP A 38 -19.65 -32.89 -2.99
C TRP A 38 -19.32 -34.38 -3.05
N GLY A 39 -18.10 -34.76 -2.67
CA GLY A 39 -17.69 -36.16 -2.59
C GLY A 39 -18.56 -36.98 -1.64
N ILE A 40 -18.86 -36.44 -0.44
CA ILE A 40 -19.76 -37.09 0.52
C ILE A 40 -21.17 -37.20 -0.06
N ALA A 41 -21.68 -36.15 -0.70
CA ALA A 41 -23.03 -36.15 -1.29
C ALA A 41 -23.21 -37.23 -2.38
N LEU A 42 -22.15 -37.56 -3.12
CA LEU A 42 -22.15 -38.66 -4.10
C LEU A 42 -22.11 -40.05 -3.47
N LEU A 43 -21.52 -40.18 -2.28
CA LEU A 43 -21.39 -41.46 -1.56
C LEU A 43 -22.64 -41.80 -0.73
N VAL A 44 -23.45 -40.80 -0.39
CA VAL A 44 -24.70 -40.98 0.34
C VAL A 44 -25.83 -41.32 -0.64
N PRO A 45 -26.65 -42.36 -0.39
CA PRO A 45 -27.76 -42.72 -1.26
C PRO A 45 -28.72 -41.55 -1.46
N ALA A 46 -29.23 -41.41 -2.68
CA ALA A 46 -30.09 -40.30 -3.06
C ALA A 46 -31.31 -40.21 -2.10
N PRO A 47 -31.51 -39.05 -1.45
CA PRO A 47 -32.65 -38.88 -0.57
C PRO A 47 -33.95 -38.94 -1.36
N LYS A 48 -35.05 -39.31 -0.68
CA LYS A 48 -36.40 -39.20 -1.26
C LYS A 48 -36.64 -37.76 -1.76
N PRO A 49 -37.43 -37.56 -2.85
CA PRO A 49 -37.59 -36.25 -3.49
C PRO A 49 -38.07 -35.13 -2.55
N GLU A 50 -38.91 -35.45 -1.56
CA GLU A 50 -39.34 -34.49 -0.54
C GLU A 50 -38.21 -34.03 0.39
N ILE A 51 -37.28 -34.93 0.73
CA ILE A 51 -36.10 -34.62 1.55
C ILE A 51 -35.09 -33.83 0.71
N ALA A 52 -34.93 -34.18 -0.57
CA ALA A 52 -34.07 -33.45 -1.51
C ALA A 52 -34.50 -31.98 -1.66
N LYS A 53 -35.81 -31.70 -1.81
CA LYS A 53 -36.34 -30.33 -1.86
C LYS A 53 -36.06 -29.55 -0.58
N ARG A 54 -36.26 -30.17 0.59
CA ARG A 54 -35.99 -29.52 1.88
C ARG A 54 -34.51 -29.21 2.07
N LEU A 55 -33.62 -30.14 1.70
CA LEU A 55 -32.17 -29.92 1.73
C LEU A 55 -31.75 -28.83 0.73
N GLY A 56 -32.33 -28.81 -0.47
CA GLY A 56 -32.10 -27.76 -1.46
C GLY A 56 -32.52 -26.39 -0.97
N MET A 57 -33.71 -26.28 -0.36
CA MET A 57 -34.16 -25.02 0.26
C MET A 57 -33.29 -24.62 1.45
N ALA A 58 -32.89 -25.57 2.30
CA ALA A 58 -31.98 -25.28 3.41
C ALA A 58 -30.63 -24.78 2.91
N GLY A 59 -30.07 -25.40 1.86
CA GLY A 59 -28.84 -24.95 1.21
C GLY A 59 -28.97 -23.55 0.61
N LEU A 60 -30.08 -23.26 -0.08
CA LEU A 60 -30.37 -21.93 -0.60
C LEU A 60 -30.47 -20.89 0.53
N CYS A 61 -31.21 -21.20 1.60
CA CYS A 61 -31.31 -20.33 2.78
C CYS A 61 -29.95 -20.07 3.41
N VAL A 62 -29.11 -21.09 3.56
CA VAL A 62 -27.74 -20.94 4.07
C VAL A 62 -26.91 -20.05 3.16
N MET A 63 -26.98 -20.23 1.83
CA MET A 63 -26.26 -19.40 0.87
C MET A 63 -26.70 -17.94 0.94
N VAL A 64 -28.01 -17.69 1.01
CA VAL A 64 -28.58 -16.33 1.14
C VAL A 64 -28.17 -15.69 2.47
N LEU A 65 -28.28 -16.41 3.59
CA LEU A 65 -27.88 -15.92 4.91
C LEU A 65 -26.38 -15.64 4.98
N PHE A 66 -25.55 -16.51 4.39
CA PHE A 66 -24.11 -16.31 4.32
C PHE A 66 -23.75 -15.10 3.46
N SER A 67 -24.40 -14.93 2.30
CA SER A 67 -24.21 -13.77 1.43
C SER A 67 -24.59 -12.47 2.13
N LEU A 68 -25.73 -12.45 2.85
CA LEU A 68 -26.15 -11.32 3.68
C LEU A 68 -25.13 -11.04 4.79
N MET A 69 -24.70 -12.06 5.53
CA MET A 69 -23.73 -11.91 6.63
C MET A 69 -22.39 -11.36 6.13
N VAL A 70 -21.88 -11.88 5.00
CA VAL A 70 -20.65 -11.39 4.38
C VAL A 70 -20.83 -9.96 3.89
N SER A 71 -21.96 -9.62 3.26
CA SER A 71 -22.25 -8.26 2.81
C SER A 71 -22.30 -7.27 3.96
N VAL A 72 -22.96 -7.61 5.08
CA VAL A 72 -22.98 -6.79 6.29
C VAL A 72 -21.58 -6.64 6.87
N LYS A 73 -20.80 -7.73 6.93
CA LYS A 73 -19.42 -7.69 7.45
C LYS A 73 -18.52 -6.81 6.59
N ILE A 74 -18.59 -6.93 5.27
CA ILE A 74 -17.81 -6.11 4.33
C ILE A 74 -18.24 -4.64 4.43
N SER A 75 -19.54 -4.37 4.48
CA SER A 75 -20.07 -3.00 4.60
C SER A 75 -19.68 -2.30 5.91
N ARG A 76 -19.34 -3.06 6.95
CA ARG A 76 -18.92 -2.54 8.26
C ARG A 76 -17.41 -2.60 8.47
N GLN A 77 -16.64 -3.16 7.53
CA GLN A 77 -15.19 -3.08 7.65
C GLN A 77 -14.78 -1.63 7.50
N GLU A 78 -14.10 -1.12 8.51
CA GLU A 78 -13.34 0.12 8.41
C GLU A 78 -12.39 0.01 7.22
N ILE A 79 -12.33 1.07 6.42
CA ILE A 79 -11.43 1.14 5.27
C ILE A 79 -10.02 1.03 5.82
N PRO A 80 -9.25 -0.02 5.46
CA PRO A 80 -7.86 -0.11 5.87
C PRO A 80 -7.15 1.15 5.37
N TYR A 81 -6.42 1.84 6.24
CA TYR A 81 -5.70 3.09 5.93
C TYR A 81 -6.60 4.30 5.61
N GLU A 82 -7.60 4.57 6.45
CA GLU A 82 -8.52 5.72 6.33
C GLU A 82 -7.80 7.06 6.05
N TYR A 83 -6.63 7.26 6.66
CA TYR A 83 -5.83 8.48 6.50
C TYR A 83 -5.30 8.68 5.08
N THR A 84 -4.97 7.61 4.34
CA THR A 84 -4.53 7.75 2.94
C THR A 84 -5.64 8.33 2.06
N GLY A 85 -6.88 7.92 2.27
CA GLY A 85 -8.04 8.48 1.58
C GLY A 85 -8.32 9.93 1.97
N LYS A 86 -8.26 10.25 3.27
CA LYS A 86 -8.41 11.62 3.77
C LYS A 86 -7.33 12.56 3.24
N MET A 87 -6.07 12.14 3.28
CA MET A 87 -4.95 12.91 2.72
C MET A 87 -5.14 13.15 1.22
N MET A 88 -5.54 12.13 0.44
CA MET A 88 -5.82 12.32 -0.98
C MET A 88 -6.99 13.27 -1.24
N ALA A 89 -8.01 13.26 -0.40
CA ALA A 89 -9.14 14.20 -0.51
C ALA A 89 -8.71 15.66 -0.31
N THR A 90 -7.63 15.91 0.45
CA THR A 90 -7.04 17.23 0.65
C THR A 90 -6.01 17.56 -0.44
N ILE A 91 -5.02 16.68 -0.67
CA ILE A 91 -3.89 16.91 -1.57
C ILE A 91 -4.33 17.05 -3.02
N ALA A 92 -5.17 16.14 -3.53
CA ALA A 92 -5.46 16.11 -4.98
C ALA A 92 -6.13 17.39 -5.49
N PRO A 93 -7.17 17.95 -4.84
CA PRO A 93 -7.74 19.23 -5.25
C PRO A 93 -6.72 20.36 -5.26
N GLU A 94 -5.86 20.44 -4.24
CA GLU A 94 -4.87 21.50 -4.09
C GLU A 94 -3.79 21.41 -5.18
N VAL A 95 -3.26 20.21 -5.43
CA VAL A 95 -2.33 19.97 -6.55
C VAL A 95 -2.95 20.41 -7.87
N ARG A 96 -4.19 20.01 -8.17
CA ARG A 96 -4.87 20.39 -9.41
C ARG A 96 -5.04 21.89 -9.58
N SER A 97 -5.25 22.63 -8.49
CA SER A 97 -5.37 24.09 -8.56
C SER A 97 -4.05 24.82 -8.80
N ASN A 98 -2.92 24.18 -8.49
CA ASN A 98 -1.59 24.78 -8.51
C ASN A 98 -0.70 24.31 -9.68
N ILE A 99 -1.26 23.56 -10.64
CA ILE A 99 -0.52 23.04 -11.80
C ILE A 99 -1.15 23.47 -13.13
N ASP A 100 -0.37 23.47 -14.20
CA ASP A 100 -0.87 23.68 -15.56
C ASP A 100 -1.44 22.36 -16.13
N PRO A 101 -2.76 22.26 -16.38
CA PRO A 101 -3.37 21.02 -16.86
C PRO A 101 -2.89 20.60 -18.26
N LYS A 102 -2.18 21.46 -19.00
CA LYS A 102 -1.63 21.14 -20.32
C LYS A 102 -0.27 20.45 -20.27
N LYS A 103 0.43 20.51 -19.13
CA LYS A 103 1.71 19.83 -18.94
C LYS A 103 1.50 18.35 -18.64
N ARG A 104 2.53 17.56 -18.95
CA ARG A 104 2.63 16.15 -18.63
C ARG A 104 3.48 15.98 -17.38
N TYR A 105 2.96 15.29 -16.37
CA TYR A 105 3.58 15.19 -15.05
C TYR A 105 4.09 13.79 -14.76
N LEU A 106 5.38 13.69 -14.42
CA LEU A 106 5.91 12.49 -13.81
C LEU A 106 5.68 12.57 -12.29
N VAL A 107 4.88 11.64 -11.76
CA VAL A 107 4.68 11.52 -10.32
C VAL A 107 5.76 10.61 -9.75
N VAL A 108 6.50 11.13 -8.78
CA VAL A 108 7.57 10.46 -8.05
C VAL A 108 7.24 10.56 -6.58
N TRP A 109 7.72 9.63 -5.77
CA TRP A 109 7.48 9.68 -4.34
C TRP A 109 8.69 9.29 -3.53
N ASP A 110 8.77 9.91 -2.37
CA ASP A 110 9.66 9.65 -1.27
C ASP A 110 8.80 9.39 -0.03
N ASP A 111 8.33 8.14 0.07
CA ASP A 111 7.26 7.76 0.99
C ASP A 111 7.63 6.48 1.78
N PRO A 112 8.22 6.64 2.97
CA PRO A 112 8.60 5.53 3.83
C PRO A 112 7.43 4.97 4.66
N ALA A 113 6.22 5.52 4.57
CA ALA A 113 5.08 5.16 5.41
C ALA A 113 3.97 4.42 4.65
N TYR A 114 3.67 4.84 3.41
CA TYR A 114 2.51 4.37 2.64
C TYR A 114 2.88 3.68 1.31
N LEU A 115 4.16 3.35 1.11
CA LEU A 115 4.64 2.60 -0.06
C LEU A 115 4.28 3.24 -1.41
N GLY A 116 4.16 4.56 -1.47
CA GLY A 116 3.77 5.30 -2.67
C GLY A 116 2.26 5.33 -2.91
N GLY A 117 1.43 4.89 -1.96
CA GLY A 117 -0.03 4.87 -2.10
C GLY A 117 -0.61 6.22 -2.51
N ILE A 118 -0.10 7.31 -1.96
CA ILE A 118 -0.48 8.68 -2.30
C ILE A 118 -0.04 9.05 -3.73
N GLY A 119 1.18 8.69 -4.13
CA GLY A 119 1.67 8.88 -5.50
C GLY A 119 0.81 8.16 -6.53
N PHE A 120 0.45 6.90 -6.29
CA PHE A 120 -0.46 6.15 -7.16
C PHE A 120 -1.85 6.79 -7.23
N GLY A 121 -2.39 7.21 -6.07
CA GLY A 121 -3.68 7.90 -5.99
C GLY A 121 -3.69 9.20 -6.79
N LEU A 122 -2.61 9.98 -6.69
CA LEU A 122 -2.47 11.25 -7.40
C LEU A 122 -2.45 11.05 -8.93
N ILE A 123 -1.76 10.03 -9.45
CA ILE A 123 -1.79 9.71 -10.89
C ILE A 123 -3.23 9.46 -11.36
N LEU A 124 -3.98 8.62 -10.63
CA LEU A 124 -5.35 8.27 -11.00
C LEU A 124 -6.28 9.49 -10.94
N ASP A 125 -6.12 10.33 -9.93
CA ASP A 125 -6.91 11.53 -9.78
C ASP A 125 -6.64 12.55 -10.89
N LEU A 126 -5.37 12.82 -11.21
CA LEU A 126 -4.99 13.74 -12.31
C LEU A 126 -5.55 13.25 -13.65
N GLN A 127 -5.42 11.96 -13.95
CA GLN A 127 -5.96 11.37 -15.17
C GLN A 127 -7.49 11.43 -15.24
N ARG A 128 -8.18 11.22 -14.11
CA ARG A 128 -9.65 11.37 -14.04
C ARG A 128 -10.10 12.79 -14.39
N HIS A 129 -9.24 13.78 -14.17
CA HIS A 129 -9.50 15.19 -14.50
C HIS A 129 -8.87 15.63 -15.84
N GLY A 130 -8.43 14.68 -16.68
CA GLY A 130 -7.90 14.96 -18.02
C GLY A 130 -6.46 15.50 -18.03
N ILE A 131 -5.75 15.45 -16.90
CA ILE A 131 -4.35 15.87 -16.78
C ILE A 131 -3.46 14.65 -17.04
N THR A 132 -2.45 14.81 -17.90
CA THR A 132 -1.57 13.69 -18.25
C THR A 132 -0.54 13.47 -17.14
N ALA A 133 -0.67 12.36 -16.43
CA ALA A 133 0.26 11.97 -15.36
C ALA A 133 0.68 10.50 -15.49
N GLY A 134 1.90 10.19 -15.05
CA GLY A 134 2.45 8.85 -15.10
C GLY A 134 3.49 8.57 -14.00
N ALA A 135 4.01 7.36 -13.99
CA ALA A 135 5.04 6.91 -13.05
C ALA A 135 6.32 6.49 -13.78
N LYS A 136 7.38 6.31 -13.00
CA LYS A 136 8.66 5.79 -13.49
C LYS A 136 8.54 4.31 -13.93
N PRO A 137 9.38 3.84 -14.88
CA PRO A 137 9.23 2.52 -15.48
C PRO A 137 9.26 1.32 -14.53
N TRP A 138 9.99 1.40 -13.41
CA TRP A 138 10.03 0.33 -12.42
C TRP A 138 8.69 0.11 -11.70
N PHE A 139 7.76 1.08 -11.76
CA PHE A 139 6.41 0.93 -11.26
C PHE A 139 5.43 0.29 -12.27
N ARG A 140 5.91 -0.21 -13.41
CA ARG A 140 5.08 -0.85 -14.47
C ARG A 140 4.18 -1.98 -13.96
N ALA A 141 4.65 -2.75 -12.99
CA ALA A 141 3.84 -3.80 -12.37
C ALA A 141 2.62 -3.24 -11.61
N ALA A 142 2.68 -1.99 -11.16
CA ALA A 142 1.64 -1.34 -10.36
C ALA A 142 0.71 -0.42 -11.18
N VAL A 143 1.21 0.35 -12.14
CA VAL A 143 0.43 1.41 -12.83
C VAL A 143 -0.08 1.07 -14.22
N GLU A 144 0.15 -0.16 -14.70
CA GLU A 144 -0.06 -0.62 -16.08
C GLU A 144 0.90 0.08 -17.09
N PRO A 145 1.26 -0.59 -18.21
CA PRO A 145 2.29 -0.08 -19.11
C PRO A 145 2.01 1.31 -19.72
N HIS A 146 0.74 1.67 -19.93
CA HIS A 146 0.36 2.93 -20.57
C HIS A 146 0.48 4.16 -19.66
N ARG A 147 0.74 3.98 -18.35
CA ARG A 147 0.99 5.08 -17.40
C ARG A 147 2.47 5.28 -17.11
N ILE A 148 3.35 4.61 -17.85
CA ILE A 148 4.79 4.79 -17.72
C ILE A 148 5.24 5.97 -18.55
N MET A 149 6.07 6.83 -17.95
CA MET A 149 6.69 7.97 -18.62
C MET A 149 8.21 7.81 -18.61
N CYS A 150 8.79 7.94 -19.80
CA CYS A 150 10.22 7.91 -20.05
C CYS A 150 10.83 9.31 -20.02
N PRO A 151 12.15 9.44 -19.85
CA PRO A 151 12.84 10.73 -19.96
C PRO A 151 12.47 11.46 -21.27
N GLY A 152 11.99 12.71 -21.16
CA GLY A 152 11.51 13.50 -22.31
C GLY A 152 10.00 13.40 -22.60
N GLU A 153 9.28 12.48 -21.96
CA GLU A 153 7.83 12.33 -22.12
C GLU A 153 6.98 13.16 -21.14
N PHE A 154 7.64 13.86 -20.23
CA PHE A 154 7.02 14.71 -19.22
C PHE A 154 7.68 16.08 -19.20
N ASP A 155 6.93 17.08 -18.76
CA ASP A 155 7.32 18.49 -18.76
C ASP A 155 7.68 18.99 -17.36
N ALA A 156 7.23 18.30 -16.29
CA ALA A 156 7.53 18.61 -14.90
C ALA A 156 7.41 17.37 -13.99
N ASN A 157 8.00 17.43 -12.80
CA ASN A 157 7.87 16.38 -11.78
C ASN A 157 6.95 16.83 -10.64
N LEU A 158 6.12 15.90 -10.16
CA LEU A 158 5.39 16.02 -8.90
C LEU A 158 6.02 15.04 -7.91
N MET A 159 6.77 15.56 -6.94
CA MET A 159 7.35 14.78 -5.87
C MET A 159 6.39 14.72 -4.68
N VAL A 160 5.86 13.54 -4.39
CA VAL A 160 5.08 13.27 -3.18
C VAL A 160 6.04 12.87 -2.05
N VAL A 161 6.10 13.65 -0.99
CA VAL A 161 7.02 13.45 0.13
C VAL A 161 6.22 13.18 1.39
N THR A 162 6.48 12.05 2.05
CA THR A 162 5.81 11.68 3.30
C THR A 162 6.83 11.60 4.43
N GLY A 163 6.53 12.24 5.56
CA GLY A 163 7.41 12.37 6.71
C GLY A 163 7.80 13.83 6.99
N GLN A 164 7.75 14.23 8.26
CA GLN A 164 7.96 15.63 8.64
C GLN A 164 9.40 16.08 8.39
N GLU A 165 10.38 15.24 8.73
CA GLU A 165 11.80 15.56 8.53
C GLU A 165 12.15 15.59 7.03
N ARG A 166 11.55 14.69 6.26
CA ARG A 166 11.68 14.67 4.78
C ARG A 166 11.08 15.92 4.16
N ILE A 167 9.86 16.29 4.54
CA ILE A 167 9.22 17.52 4.05
C ILE A 167 10.08 18.74 4.35
N ASN A 168 10.64 18.85 5.56
CA ASN A 168 11.53 19.95 5.91
C ASN A 168 12.78 19.97 5.00
N THR A 169 13.38 18.81 4.74
CA THR A 169 14.52 18.69 3.80
C THR A 169 14.15 19.16 2.39
N TRP A 170 12.92 18.88 1.94
CA TRP A 170 12.44 19.30 0.63
C TRP A 170 12.11 20.80 0.57
N ARG A 171 11.61 21.40 1.66
CA ARG A 171 11.36 22.84 1.78
C ARG A 171 12.63 23.70 1.70
N GLU A 172 13.78 23.12 2.03
CA GLU A 172 15.09 23.79 1.94
C GLU A 172 15.64 23.84 0.50
N ARG A 173 14.96 23.20 -0.47
CA ARG A 173 15.43 23.14 -1.86
C ARG A 173 14.91 24.32 -2.67
N ASP A 174 15.81 24.98 -3.39
CA ASP A 174 15.45 26.07 -4.31
C ASP A 174 14.86 25.57 -5.66
N ASP A 175 14.98 24.28 -5.97
CA ASP A 175 14.54 23.66 -7.22
C ASP A 175 13.16 22.97 -7.12
N ALA A 176 12.44 23.21 -6.03
CA ALA A 176 11.16 22.58 -5.75
C ALA A 176 10.19 23.56 -5.06
N GLU A 177 8.98 23.69 -5.58
CA GLU A 177 7.92 24.50 -5.00
C GLU A 177 6.90 23.61 -4.28
N GLU A 178 6.63 23.85 -2.99
CA GLU A 178 5.55 23.17 -2.28
C GLU A 178 4.20 23.66 -2.80
N ILE A 179 3.42 22.76 -3.41
CA ILE A 179 2.13 23.08 -4.03
C ILE A 179 0.93 22.46 -3.30
N ALA A 180 1.17 21.57 -2.35
CA ALA A 180 0.14 21.00 -1.48
C ALA A 180 0.75 20.42 -0.20
N TYR A 181 0.03 20.49 0.90
CA TYR A 181 0.43 19.92 2.19
C TYR A 181 -0.76 19.47 3.02
N THR A 182 -0.61 18.34 3.71
CA THR A 182 -1.58 17.90 4.71
C THR A 182 -0.87 17.25 5.89
N ASP A 183 -1.34 17.56 7.09
CA ASP A 183 -1.00 16.82 8.30
C ASP A 183 -2.24 16.05 8.76
N PRO A 184 -2.28 14.72 8.56
CA PRO A 184 -3.42 13.89 8.98
C PRO A 184 -3.45 13.61 10.49
N ARG A 185 -2.37 13.89 11.22
CA ARG A 185 -2.21 13.51 12.62
C ARG A 185 -3.25 14.20 13.49
N THR A 186 -3.83 13.41 14.39
CA THR A 186 -4.80 13.93 15.37
C THR A 186 -4.21 14.01 16.77
N HIS A 187 -3.25 13.13 17.09
CA HIS A 187 -2.63 13.04 18.41
C HIS A 187 -1.15 13.42 18.33
N ILE A 188 -0.84 14.67 17.98
CA ILE A 188 0.54 15.12 17.70
C ILE A 188 1.49 14.83 18.88
N ASP A 189 1.08 15.13 20.11
CA ASP A 189 1.94 14.91 21.29
C ASP A 189 2.24 13.42 21.52
N GLU A 190 1.23 12.56 21.40
CA GLU A 190 1.39 11.10 21.52
C GLU A 190 2.22 10.54 20.36
N TRP A 191 2.05 11.09 19.16
CA TRP A 191 2.85 10.75 17.99
C TRP A 191 4.32 11.07 18.21
N GLU A 192 4.64 12.26 18.72
CA GLU A 192 6.03 12.66 19.00
C GLU A 192 6.66 11.85 20.13
N GLU A 193 5.88 11.49 21.16
CA GLU A 193 6.34 10.58 22.22
C GLU A 193 6.64 9.18 21.66
N ALA A 194 5.72 8.61 20.89
CA ALA A 194 5.89 7.31 20.26
C ALA A 194 7.08 7.29 19.29
N PHE A 195 7.25 8.34 18.50
CA PHE A 195 8.39 8.48 17.60
C PHE A 195 9.70 8.59 18.37
N SER A 196 9.74 9.39 19.44
CA SER A 196 10.93 9.54 20.28
C SER A 196 11.32 8.22 20.94
N ARG A 197 10.31 7.45 21.41
CA ARG A 197 10.53 6.12 21.96
C ARG A 197 11.09 5.15 20.93
N LEU A 198 10.52 5.15 19.71
CA LEU A 198 11.02 4.32 18.62
C LEU A 198 12.46 4.69 18.23
N HIS A 199 12.75 5.99 18.16
CA HIS A 199 14.08 6.52 17.86
C HIS A 199 15.11 6.10 18.91
N GLU A 200 14.74 6.10 20.19
CA GLU A 200 15.58 5.61 21.28
C GLU A 200 15.91 4.12 21.11
N ILE A 201 14.89 3.28 20.87
CA ILE A 201 15.06 1.83 20.73
C ILE A 201 15.99 1.51 19.55
N GLU A 202 15.78 2.15 18.40
CA GLU A 202 16.59 1.93 17.21
C GLU A 202 18.04 2.41 17.41
N ASN A 203 18.25 3.50 18.15
CA ASN A 203 19.59 3.95 18.54
C ASN A 203 20.29 2.99 19.50
N GLN A 204 19.57 2.43 20.48
CA GLN A 204 20.13 1.41 21.38
C GLN A 204 20.53 0.15 20.60
N LYS A 205 19.76 -0.23 19.59
CA LYS A 205 20.06 -1.34 18.68
C LYS A 205 21.28 -1.04 17.81
N ALA A 206 21.36 0.17 17.25
CA ALA A 206 22.52 0.62 16.49
C ALA A 206 23.81 0.58 17.34
N ALA A 207 23.75 1.07 18.58
CA ALA A 207 24.86 1.06 19.52
C ALA A 207 25.35 -0.36 19.86
N LYS A 208 24.41 -1.29 20.13
CA LYS A 208 24.74 -2.72 20.36
C LYS A 208 25.42 -3.38 19.16
N LEU A 209 25.15 -2.89 17.95
CA LEU A 209 25.74 -3.38 16.71
C LEU A 209 27.01 -2.60 16.30
N GLY A 210 27.48 -1.65 17.13
CA GLY A 210 28.64 -0.80 16.81
C GLY A 210 28.41 0.15 15.64
N ARG A 211 27.15 0.50 15.35
CA ARG A 211 26.76 1.42 14.27
C ARG A 211 26.64 2.86 14.79
N PRO A 212 26.80 3.87 13.91
CA PRO A 212 26.54 5.27 14.25
C PRO A 212 25.11 5.48 14.77
N ALA A 213 24.93 6.52 15.58
CA ALA A 213 23.62 6.97 15.99
C ALA A 213 22.79 7.38 14.76
N LEU A 214 21.51 7.00 14.77
CA LEU A 214 20.53 7.30 13.74
C LEU A 214 19.93 8.68 14.00
N SER A 215 19.84 9.50 12.96
CA SER A 215 19.07 10.75 12.99
C SER A 215 17.56 10.45 13.05
N ARG A 216 16.73 11.48 13.30
CA ARG A 216 15.27 11.34 13.19
C ARG A 216 14.87 10.94 11.78
N LEU A 217 15.47 11.56 10.77
CA LEU A 217 15.27 11.23 9.36
C LEU A 217 15.58 9.75 9.06
N ASP A 218 16.66 9.20 9.62
CA ASP A 218 17.03 7.79 9.42
C ASP A 218 15.96 6.82 9.95
N VAL A 219 15.33 7.15 11.08
CA VAL A 219 14.28 6.33 11.68
C VAL A 219 12.95 6.52 10.95
N GLU A 220 12.59 7.76 10.59
CA GLU A 220 11.41 8.07 9.77
C GLU A 220 11.43 7.30 8.44
N SER A 221 12.61 7.21 7.82
CA SER A 221 12.85 6.47 6.57
C SER A 221 12.61 4.96 6.66
N ARG A 222 12.48 4.42 7.87
CA ARG A 222 12.41 2.97 8.12
C ARG A 222 11.09 2.52 8.72
N ILE A 223 10.17 3.43 9.08
CA ILE A 223 8.97 3.10 9.86
C ILE A 223 8.22 1.91 9.25
N PHE A 224 7.91 1.94 7.95
CA PHE A 224 7.23 0.81 7.32
C PHE A 224 8.14 -0.42 7.21
N GLY A 225 9.43 -0.23 6.95
CA GLY A 225 10.41 -1.31 6.89
C GLY A 225 10.48 -2.13 8.19
N LEU A 226 10.32 -1.48 9.35
CA LEU A 226 10.27 -2.14 10.66
C LEU A 226 9.08 -3.11 10.79
N LEU A 227 7.98 -2.86 10.07
CA LEU A 227 6.84 -3.76 10.02
C LEU A 227 7.06 -4.97 9.10
N LEU A 228 8.02 -4.88 8.16
CA LEU A 228 8.25 -5.92 7.15
C LEU A 228 9.30 -6.96 7.55
N THR A 229 10.27 -6.60 8.40
CA THR A 229 11.38 -7.48 8.72
C THR A 229 10.94 -8.71 9.50
N GLY A 230 9.84 -8.62 10.27
CA GLY A 230 9.33 -9.72 11.10
C GLY A 230 10.27 -10.11 12.25
N THR A 231 11.33 -9.34 12.48
CA THR A 231 12.35 -9.59 13.52
C THR A 231 12.29 -8.58 14.66
N GLU A 232 11.44 -7.56 14.54
CA GLU A 232 11.29 -6.52 15.56
C GLU A 232 10.52 -7.01 16.78
N THR A 233 10.71 -6.32 17.90
CA THR A 233 9.94 -6.57 19.12
C THR A 233 8.49 -6.10 18.94
N GLN A 234 7.57 -6.65 19.74
CA GLN A 234 6.18 -6.21 19.72
C GLN A 234 6.04 -4.70 19.99
N GLU A 235 6.86 -4.16 20.90
CA GLU A 235 6.89 -2.71 21.19
C GLU A 235 7.23 -1.88 19.95
N VAL A 236 8.24 -2.28 19.17
CA VAL A 236 8.61 -1.58 17.92
C VAL A 236 7.49 -1.68 16.88
N VAL A 237 6.86 -2.85 16.76
CA VAL A 237 5.73 -3.06 15.85
C VAL A 237 4.54 -2.20 16.24
N ASP A 238 4.20 -2.12 17.53
CA ASP A 238 3.07 -1.34 18.03
C ASP A 238 3.32 0.16 17.83
N LEU A 239 4.53 0.65 18.13
CA LEU A 239 4.94 2.04 17.90
C LEU A 239 4.89 2.40 16.40
N ALA A 240 5.51 1.60 15.53
CA ALA A 240 5.50 1.85 14.10
C ALA A 240 4.07 1.77 13.51
N THR A 241 3.25 0.85 14.02
CA THR A 241 1.83 0.74 13.64
C THR A 241 1.08 1.99 14.06
N PHE A 242 1.25 2.48 15.29
CA PHE A 242 0.62 3.70 15.77
C PHE A 242 1.03 4.91 14.93
N LEU A 243 2.33 5.11 14.67
CA LEU A 243 2.83 6.24 13.87
C LEU A 243 2.22 6.28 12.46
N ILE A 244 2.11 5.12 11.79
CA ILE A 244 1.47 5.03 10.46
C ILE A 244 -0.05 5.23 10.58
N SER A 245 -0.65 4.70 11.65
CA SER A 245 -2.11 4.66 11.83
C SER A 245 -2.69 5.98 12.29
N ASP A 246 -2.00 6.81 13.07
CA ASP A 246 -2.45 8.18 13.36
C ASP A 246 -2.19 9.13 12.18
N GLY A 247 -1.29 8.74 11.28
CA GLY A 247 -1.00 9.44 10.05
C GLY A 247 0.41 10.02 10.02
N VAL A 248 0.92 10.27 8.82
CA VAL A 248 2.23 10.87 8.58
C VAL A 248 2.05 12.06 7.65
N PRO A 249 2.55 13.26 8.01
CA PRO A 249 2.47 14.45 7.18
C PRO A 249 2.94 14.17 5.76
N THR A 250 2.24 14.72 4.78
CA THR A 250 2.57 14.53 3.36
C THR A 250 2.46 15.85 2.61
N ALA A 251 3.45 16.13 1.77
CA ALA A 251 3.51 17.30 0.90
C ALA A 251 3.71 16.88 -0.56
N VAL A 252 3.33 17.74 -1.49
CA VAL A 252 3.65 17.59 -2.91
C VAL A 252 4.47 18.79 -3.37
N PHE A 253 5.61 18.51 -3.97
CA PHE A 253 6.49 19.51 -4.55
C PHE A 253 6.49 19.44 -6.08
N LEU A 254 6.41 20.60 -6.72
CA LEU A 254 6.55 20.77 -8.16
C LEU A 254 8.01 21.09 -8.50
N GLN A 255 8.59 20.36 -9.46
CA GLN A 255 9.89 20.69 -10.04
C GLN A 255 9.73 20.96 -11.54
N ASP A 256 9.98 22.21 -11.95
CA ASP A 256 9.77 22.72 -13.29
C ASP A 256 10.89 23.73 -13.65
N PRO A 257 11.88 23.37 -14.48
CA PRO A 257 11.98 22.12 -15.23
C PRO A 257 12.30 20.91 -14.33
N PRO A 258 11.96 19.69 -14.76
CA PRO A 258 12.24 18.51 -13.96
C PRO A 258 13.75 18.23 -13.88
N PRO A 259 14.27 17.73 -12.75
CA PRO A 259 15.65 17.28 -12.66
C PRO A 259 15.91 16.14 -13.66
N PRO A 260 17.17 15.95 -14.10
CA PRO A 260 17.56 14.80 -14.89
C PRO A 260 17.14 13.51 -14.17
N LEU A 261 16.46 12.61 -14.88
CA LEU A 261 16.18 11.29 -14.33
C LEU A 261 17.50 10.51 -14.20
N GLU A 262 18.04 10.44 -12.99
CA GLU A 262 19.06 9.45 -12.65
C GLU A 262 18.40 8.06 -12.66
N LEU A 263 18.58 7.36 -13.78
CA LEU A 263 18.31 5.94 -13.85
C LEU A 263 19.47 5.22 -13.14
N SER A 264 19.16 4.42 -12.13
CA SER A 264 20.19 3.58 -11.52
C SER A 264 20.78 2.65 -12.59
N ARG A 265 22.06 2.27 -12.46
CA ARG A 265 22.75 1.42 -13.44
C ARG A 265 22.07 0.06 -13.65
N ASP A 266 21.27 -0.40 -12.68
CA ASP A 266 20.48 -1.63 -12.77
C ASP A 266 19.10 -1.40 -13.40
N ASP A 267 18.55 -0.18 -13.33
CA ASP A 267 17.33 0.23 -14.03
C ASP A 267 17.52 0.32 -15.55
N ALA A 268 18.68 0.75 -16.02
CA ALA A 268 18.92 0.98 -17.46
C ALA A 268 18.88 -0.29 -18.33
N ARG A 269 19.06 -1.49 -17.75
CA ARG A 269 19.17 -2.75 -18.53
C ARG A 269 17.84 -3.47 -18.76
N ASN A 270 16.77 -3.11 -18.06
CA ASN A 270 15.49 -3.84 -18.07
C ASN A 270 14.26 -2.94 -18.31
N GLN A 271 14.45 -1.71 -18.79
CA GLN A 271 13.37 -0.74 -18.89
C GLN A 271 12.87 -0.50 -20.33
N PRO A 272 11.54 -0.41 -20.54
CA PRO A 272 10.90 -0.21 -21.85
C PRO A 272 11.16 1.16 -22.50
N CYS A 273 11.92 2.04 -21.85
CA CYS A 273 12.21 3.39 -22.34
C CYS A 273 13.37 3.47 -23.34
N PHE A 274 14.06 2.37 -23.58
CA PHE A 274 15.25 2.31 -24.44
C PHE A 274 15.19 1.16 -25.47
N GLU A 275 13.99 0.69 -25.82
CA GLU A 275 13.79 -0.19 -26.98
C GLU A 275 13.72 0.59 -28.30
#